data_AF-A0A7V3U380-F1
#
_entry.id   AF-A0A7V3U380-F1
#
_cell.length_a   1.000
_cell.length_b   1.000
_cell.length_c   1.000
_cell.angle_alpha   90.00
_cell.angle_beta   90.00
_cell.angle_gamma   90.00
#
_symmetry.space_group_name_H-M   'P 1'
#
loop_
_entity.id
_entity.type
_entity.pdbx_description
1 polymer ?
#
loop_
_entity_poly.entity_id
_entity_poly.type
_entity_poly.pdbx_seq_one_letter_code
_entity_poly.pdbx_strand_id
1 'polypeptide(L)' 'RPAPDAGPAAWDDYLYTRDNPAGETRDLWQHEAGCGAWLLVRRNTVTHEILNVTLAKDGGDHAD' A
#
# COMPACT_ATOMS: atom_id res chain seq x y z
N ARG A 1 9.69 1.00 6.18
CA ARG A 1 10.91 0.14 6.19
C ARG A 1 11.60 0.26 7.55
N PRO A 2 11.99 -0.84 8.20
CA PRO A 2 12.78 -0.83 9.43
C PRO A 2 14.16 -0.18 9.30
N ALA A 3 14.75 0.21 10.43
CA ALA A 3 16.14 0.66 10.49
C ALA A 3 17.11 -0.44 10.00
N PRO A 4 18.25 -0.08 9.37
CA PRO A 4 19.20 -1.07 8.84
C PRO A 4 19.69 -2.10 9.86
N ASP A 5 19.82 -1.71 11.12
CA ASP A 5 20.29 -2.51 12.26
C ASP A 5 19.16 -3.08 13.12
N ALA A 6 17.90 -2.98 12.66
CA ALA A 6 16.77 -3.59 13.35
C ALA A 6 16.95 -5.12 13.47
N GLY A 7 16.42 -5.69 14.56
CA GLY A 7 16.53 -7.12 14.82
C GLY A 7 15.76 -7.99 13.82
N PRO A 8 16.03 -9.31 13.78
CA PRO A 8 15.43 -10.22 12.80
C PRO A 8 13.90 -10.21 12.76
N ALA A 9 13.24 -10.09 13.92
CA ALA A 9 11.78 -10.07 13.99
C ALA A 9 11.13 -8.86 13.28
N ALA A 10 11.76 -7.68 13.36
CA ALA A 10 11.25 -6.50 12.68
C ALA A 10 11.41 -6.60 11.16
N TRP A 11 12.48 -7.26 10.71
CA TRP A 11 12.69 -7.54 9.29
C TRP A 11 11.77 -8.64 8.75
N ASP A 12 11.55 -9.69 9.53
CA ASP A 12 10.63 -10.77 9.20
C ASP A 12 9.22 -10.23 8.96
N ASP A 13 8.71 -9.43 9.91
CA ASP A 13 7.40 -8.80 9.80
C ASP A 13 7.30 -7.89 8.57
N TYR A 14 8.30 -7.01 8.35
CA TYR A 14 8.31 -6.10 7.21
C TYR A 14 8.35 -6.81 5.83
N LEU A 15 9.05 -7.94 5.74
CA LEU A 15 9.24 -8.64 4.47
C LEU A 15 8.06 -9.56 4.15
N TYR A 16 7.50 -10.22 5.15
CA TYR A 16 6.60 -11.36 4.94
C TYR A 16 5.17 -11.13 5.43
N THR A 17 4.94 -10.19 6.33
CA THR A 17 3.61 -9.93 6.89
C THR A 17 2.97 -8.71 6.22
N ARG A 18 1.71 -8.84 5.80
CA ARG A 18 0.83 -7.73 5.40
C ARG A 18 -0.61 -8.07 5.76
N ASP A 19 -1.37 -7.07 6.15
CA ASP A 19 -2.81 -7.21 6.32
C ASP A 19 -3.48 -7.57 4.98
N ASN A 20 -4.41 -8.52 5.03
CA ASN A 20 -5.23 -8.93 3.88
C ASN A 20 -6.73 -8.96 4.26
N PRO A 21 -7.32 -7.79 4.56
CA PRO A 21 -8.72 -7.73 4.94
C PRO A 21 -9.65 -7.97 3.74
N ALA A 22 -10.72 -8.71 3.98
CA ALA A 22 -11.87 -8.72 3.07
C ALA A 22 -12.70 -7.46 3.31
N GLY A 23 -12.82 -6.58 2.32
CA GLY A 23 -13.48 -5.29 2.45
C GLY A 23 -12.58 -4.14 2.02
N GLU A 24 -12.70 -2.99 2.68
CA GLU A 24 -11.90 -1.82 2.32
C GLU A 24 -10.40 -2.03 2.58
N THR A 25 -9.60 -1.76 1.55
CA THR A 25 -8.13 -1.83 1.56
C THR A 25 -7.53 -0.58 0.91
N ARG A 26 -6.26 -0.31 1.20
CA ARG A 26 -5.43 0.70 0.51
C ARG A 26 -4.34 -0.02 -0.27
N ASP A 27 -4.45 0.01 -1.59
CA ASP A 27 -3.54 -0.67 -2.49
C ASP A 27 -2.64 0.34 -3.21
N LEU A 28 -1.44 -0.11 -3.58
CA LEU A 28 -0.51 0.65 -4.40
C LEU A 28 -0.50 0.09 -5.83
N TRP A 29 -0.96 0.88 -6.81
CA TRP A 29 -1.05 0.48 -8.22
C TRP A 29 -0.13 1.35 -9.09
N GLN A 30 0.50 0.76 -10.11
CA GLN A 30 1.30 1.50 -11.08
C GLN A 30 0.51 1.70 -12.38
N HIS A 31 0.50 2.93 -12.90
CA HIS A 31 -0.07 3.21 -14.22
C HIS A 31 0.95 2.90 -15.33
N GLU A 32 1.33 1.62 -15.42
CA GLU A 32 2.45 1.13 -16.23
C GLU A 32 2.31 1.50 -17.71
N ALA A 33 1.16 1.18 -18.33
CA ALA A 33 0.91 1.48 -19.74
C ALA A 33 0.63 2.96 -20.04
N GLY A 34 0.77 3.83 -19.05
CA GLY A 34 0.50 5.26 -19.15
C GLY A 34 1.67 6.10 -18.63
N CYS A 35 1.41 6.90 -17.61
CA CYS A 35 2.39 7.86 -17.09
C CYS A 35 3.43 7.26 -16.12
N GLY A 36 3.35 5.97 -15.83
CA GLY A 36 4.26 5.28 -14.91
C GLY A 36 4.12 5.69 -13.43
N ALA A 37 3.15 6.56 -13.11
CA ALA A 37 2.92 7.04 -11.75
C ALA A 37 2.39 5.93 -10.84
N TRP A 38 2.76 6.03 -9.56
CA TRP A 38 2.21 5.22 -8.49
C TRP A 38 0.96 5.89 -7.90
N LEU A 39 -0.09 5.11 -7.72
CA LEU A 39 -1.40 5.50 -7.22
C LEU A 39 -1.68 4.81 -5.89
N LEU A 40 -2.20 5.57 -4.94
CA LEU A 40 -2.84 5.02 -3.75
C LEU A 40 -4.33 4.86 -4.05
N VAL A 41 -4.82 3.61 -4.05
CA VAL A 41 -6.19 3.26 -4.39
C VAL A 41 -6.89 2.73 -3.14
N ARG A 42 -7.94 3.41 -2.68
CA ARG A 42 -8.85 2.84 -1.68
C ARG A 42 -9.95 2.09 -2.40
N ARG A 43 -10.05 0.78 -2.18
CA ARG A 43 -11.07 -0.07 -2.82
C ARG A 43 -11.67 -1.05 -1.83
N ASN A 44 -12.85 -1.57 -2.14
CA ASN A 44 -13.40 -2.73 -1.45
C ASN A 44 -13.04 -4.02 -2.24
N THR A 45 -12.34 -4.97 -1.61
CA THR A 45 -11.88 -6.22 -2.25
C THR A 45 -12.99 -7.24 -2.48
N VAL A 46 -14.15 -7.09 -1.83
CA VAL A 46 -15.33 -7.95 -1.98
C VAL A 46 -16.22 -7.48 -3.12
N THR A 47 -16.47 -6.17 -3.22
CA THR A 47 -17.39 -5.60 -4.23
C THR A 47 -16.69 -5.04 -5.45
N HIS A 48 -15.36 -4.85 -5.38
CA HIS A 48 -14.54 -4.17 -6.38
C HIS A 48 -14.84 -2.67 -6.56
N GLU A 49 -15.60 -2.05 -5.65
CA GLU A 49 -15.83 -0.62 -5.68
C GLU A 49 -14.54 0.17 -5.42
N ILE A 50 -14.29 1.20 -6.24
CA ILE A 50 -13.17 2.14 -6.05
C ILE A 50 -13.71 3.37 -5.31
N LEU A 51 -13.22 3.59 -4.08
CA LEU A 51 -13.71 4.63 -3.18
C LEU A 51 -12.91 5.92 -3.27
N ASN A 52 -11.61 5.83 -3.58
CA ASN A 52 -10.73 7.00 -3.74
C ASN A 52 -9.46 6.63 -4.51
N VAL A 53 -8.90 7.60 -5.24
CA VAL A 53 -7.61 7.46 -5.92
C VAL A 53 -6.81 8.76 -5.77
N THR A 54 -5.58 8.66 -5.27
CA THR A 54 -4.65 9.79 -5.17
C THR A 54 -3.28 9.40 -5.72
N LEU A 55 -2.48 10.38 -6.15
CA LEU A 55 -1.08 10.11 -6.47
C LEU A 55 -0.34 9.74 -5.18
N ALA A 56 0.51 8.71 -5.23
CA ALA A 56 1.26 8.26 -4.06
C ALA A 56 2.15 9.36 -3.47
N LYS A 57 2.68 10.24 -4.33
CA LYS A 57 3.47 11.42 -3.92
C LYS A 57 2.68 12.48 -3.14
N ASP A 58 1.35 12.49 -3.28
CA ASP A 58 0.48 13.53 -2.69
C ASP A 58 -0.29 12.99 -1.48
N GLY A 59 -0.39 11.67 -1.31
CA GLY A 59 -1.25 11.00 -0.32
C GLY A 59 -0.53 10.36 0.87
N GLY A 60 0.74 10.70 1.11
CA GLY A 60 1.53 10.16 2.20
C GLY A 60 1.24 10.83 3.54
N ASP A 61 0.18 10.43 4.24
CA ASP A 61 0.26 10.38 5.71
C ASP A 61 1.28 9.28 6.03
N HIS A 62 2.52 9.67 6.30
CA HIS A 62 3.56 8.80 6.83
C HIS A 62 3.22 8.47 8.29
N ALA A 63 2.28 7.56 8.50
CA ALA A 63 2.03 6.92 9.77
C ALA A 63 2.10 5.40 9.55
N ASP A 64 3.31 4.92 9.28
CA ASP A 64 3.73 3.53 9.49
C ASP A 64 4.89 3.55 10.50
#